data_AF-A0A6V3JLN0-F1
#
_entry.id   AF-A0A6V3JLN0-F1
#
_cell.length_a   1.000
_cell.length_b   1.000
_cell.length_c   1.000
_cell.angle_alpha   90.00
_cell.angle_beta   90.00
_cell.angle_gamma   90.00
#
_symmetry.space_group_name_H-M   'P 1'
#
loop_
_entity.id
_entity.type
_entity.pdbx_description
1 polymer ?
#
loop_
_entity_poly.entity_id
_entity_poly.type
_entity_poly.pdbx_seq_one_letter_code
_entity_poly.pdbx_strand_id
1 'polypeptide(L)'
;MAHIVGQEGHVYGVEHVPDLVKRSRSNIAIDRPDLKNWTIVEGDGRNGVSDYAPYDAIHVGAAASEVPRELLLQLHPDGGRLIIPVGKTEQALYMFVRNHENVQQHRITGVRYVPLTDLKSQLKITDQ
;
A
#
# COMPACT_ATOMS: atom_id res chain seq x y z
N MET A 1 10.01 7.36 0.35
CA MET A 1 8.70 8.06 0.36
C MET A 1 8.64 9.13 1.42
N ALA A 2 8.93 8.84 2.70
CA ALA A 2 8.89 9.86 3.77
C ALA A 2 9.78 11.09 3.51
N HIS A 3 10.94 10.92 2.88
CA HIS A 3 11.74 12.07 2.42
C HIS A 3 11.08 12.89 1.28
N ILE A 4 10.33 12.24 0.39
CA ILE A 4 9.72 12.85 -0.82
C ILE A 4 8.54 13.74 -0.44
N VAL A 5 7.76 13.35 0.57
CA VAL A 5 6.55 14.09 1.00
C VAL A 5 6.88 15.35 1.82
N GLY A 6 8.16 15.66 2.04
CA GLY A 6 8.60 16.81 2.82
C GLY A 6 8.32 16.67 4.32
N GLN A 7 8.52 17.75 5.07
CA GLN A 7 8.38 17.75 6.53
C GLN A 7 6.91 17.74 6.99
N GLU A 8 6.02 18.32 6.19
CA GLU A 8 4.58 18.41 6.48
C GLU A 8 3.80 17.16 6.06
N GLY A 9 4.39 16.30 5.21
CA GLY A 9 3.78 15.06 4.78
C GLY A 9 4.15 13.89 5.70
N HIS A 10 3.30 12.86 5.75
CA HIS A 10 3.52 11.65 6.54
C HIS A 10 3.31 10.38 5.72
N VAL A 11 4.08 9.33 5.98
CA VAL A 11 3.97 8.05 5.26
C VAL A 11 3.55 6.92 6.18
N TYR A 12 2.46 6.26 5.83
CA TYR A 12 1.99 5.07 6.52
C TYR A 12 2.34 3.83 5.68
N GLY A 13 3.09 2.90 6.26
CA GLY A 13 3.37 1.59 5.70
C GLY A 13 2.54 0.53 6.40
N VAL A 14 1.99 -0.43 5.67
CA VAL A 14 1.21 -1.55 6.22
C VAL A 14 1.87 -2.86 5.82
N GLU A 15 2.08 -3.74 6.80
CA GLU A 15 2.71 -5.04 6.60
C GLU A 15 2.05 -6.07 7.54
N HIS A 16 1.66 -7.22 7.00
CA HIS A 16 0.95 -8.26 7.76
C HIS A 16 1.88 -9.32 8.37
N VAL A 17 3.18 -9.36 8.00
CA VAL A 17 4.16 -10.25 8.62
C VAL A 17 4.87 -9.54 9.79
N PRO A 18 4.67 -9.97 11.05
CA PRO A 18 5.19 -9.25 12.23
C PRO A 18 6.71 -9.06 12.23
N ASP A 19 7.45 -10.04 11.72
CA ASP A 19 8.91 -9.95 11.65
C ASP A 19 9.39 -8.91 10.62
N LEU A 20 8.64 -8.72 9.53
CA LEU A 20 8.93 -7.67 8.56
C LEU A 20 8.56 -6.28 9.09
N VAL A 21 7.49 -6.17 9.91
CA VAL A 21 7.17 -4.94 10.65
C VAL A 21 8.33 -4.54 11.57
N LYS A 22 8.83 -5.47 12.38
CA LYS A 22 9.97 -5.20 13.29
C LYS A 22 11.21 -4.79 12.51
N ARG A 23 11.54 -5.53 11.45
CA ARG A 23 12.71 -5.26 10.60
C ARG A 23 12.61 -3.92 9.88
N SER A 24 11.46 -3.58 9.32
CA SER A 24 11.27 -2.29 8.63
C SER A 24 11.46 -1.10 9.57
N ARG A 25 10.85 -1.15 10.76
CA ARG A 25 11.04 -0.13 11.81
C ARG A 25 12.52 0.03 12.19
N SER A 26 13.21 -1.09 12.42
CA SER A 26 14.64 -1.08 12.76
C SER A 26 15.50 -0.52 11.63
N ASN A 27 15.26 -0.95 10.39
CA ASN A 27 16.03 -0.51 9.23
C ASN A 27 15.90 0.99 9.02
N ILE A 28 14.68 1.53 9.09
CA ILE A 28 14.45 2.98 8.92
C ILE A 28 15.14 3.77 10.04
N ALA A 29 15.01 3.31 11.30
CA ALA A 29 15.61 4.00 12.44
C ALA A 29 17.15 4.02 12.39
N ILE A 30 17.78 2.98 11.84
CA ILE A 30 19.24 2.88 11.68
C ILE A 30 19.71 3.74 10.50
N ASP A 31 19.06 3.61 9.34
CA ASP A 31 19.48 4.28 8.10
C ASP A 31 19.20 5.79 8.13
N ARG A 32 18.04 6.17 8.68
CA ARG A 32 17.53 7.55 8.68
C ARG A 32 16.95 7.94 10.06
N PRO A 33 17.80 8.05 11.09
CA PRO A 33 17.36 8.40 12.44
C PRO A 33 16.71 9.79 12.52
N ASP A 34 17.02 10.68 11.58
CA ASP A 34 16.45 12.02 11.43
C ASP A 34 15.01 12.01 10.88
N LEU A 35 14.62 10.94 10.17
CA LEU A 35 13.33 10.85 9.51
C LEU A 35 12.26 10.36 10.49
N LYS A 36 11.29 11.22 10.81
CA LYS A 36 10.24 10.96 11.82
C LYS A 36 8.83 10.87 11.26
N ASN A 37 8.62 11.30 10.02
CA ASN A 37 7.31 11.38 9.37
C ASN A 37 6.89 10.05 8.72
N TRP A 38 7.00 8.96 9.48
CA TRP A 38 6.57 7.65 9.04
C TRP A 38 5.92 6.85 10.17
N THR A 39 5.04 5.92 9.81
CA THR A 39 4.44 4.97 10.73
C THR A 39 4.29 3.63 10.03
N ILE A 40 4.75 2.55 10.67
CA ILE A 40 4.51 1.20 10.19
C ILE A 40 3.40 0.58 11.03
N VAL A 41 2.33 0.16 10.38
CA VAL A 41 1.18 -0.53 10.97
C VAL A 41 1.29 -2.02 10.66
N GLU A 42 1.14 -2.85 11.70
CA GLU A 42 1.01 -4.29 11.52
C GLU A 42 -0.46 -4.59 11.21
N GLY A 43 -0.74 -5.14 10.03
CA GLY A 43 -2.11 -5.39 9.61
C GLY A 43 -2.26 -5.76 8.14
N ASP A 44 -3.49 -6.02 7.73
CA ASP A 44 -3.83 -6.39 6.37
C ASP A 44 -3.91 -5.13 5.47
N GLY A 45 -2.94 -5.00 4.56
CA GLY A 45 -2.86 -3.87 3.62
C GLY A 45 -4.07 -3.74 2.69
N ARG A 46 -4.90 -4.77 2.52
CA ARG A 46 -6.15 -4.69 1.74
C ARG A 46 -7.17 -3.75 2.39
N ASN A 47 -7.09 -3.58 3.71
CA ASN A 47 -7.97 -2.69 4.48
C ASN A 47 -7.43 -1.25 4.57
N GLY A 48 -6.22 -0.98 4.09
CA GLY A 48 -5.55 0.31 4.29
C GLY A 48 -5.38 0.67 5.77
N VAL A 49 -5.39 1.97 6.06
CA VAL A 49 -5.42 2.48 7.44
C VAL A 49 -6.41 3.64 7.48
N SER A 50 -7.68 3.33 7.77
CA SER A 50 -8.78 4.30 7.70
C SER A 50 -8.59 5.51 8.62
N ASP A 51 -7.95 5.34 9.76
CA ASP A 51 -7.79 6.37 10.79
C ASP A 51 -6.95 7.57 10.34
N TYR A 52 -6.15 7.41 9.28
CA TYR A 52 -5.32 8.48 8.71
C TYR A 52 -5.69 8.81 7.26
N ALA A 53 -6.80 8.28 6.77
CA ALA A 53 -7.39 8.72 5.51
C ALA A 53 -7.97 10.16 5.68
N PRO A 54 -8.07 10.96 4.61
CA PRO A 54 -7.74 10.62 3.23
C PRO A 54 -6.24 10.66 2.89
N TYR A 55 -5.84 9.91 1.86
CA TYR A 55 -4.47 9.89 1.31
C TYR A 55 -4.38 10.53 -0.08
N ASP A 56 -3.40 11.40 -0.28
CA ASP A 56 -3.06 11.94 -1.61
C ASP A 56 -2.53 10.86 -2.55
N ALA A 57 -1.81 9.88 -2.00
CA ALA A 57 -1.24 8.77 -2.75
C ALA A 57 -1.26 7.48 -1.93
N ILE A 58 -1.68 6.38 -2.57
CA ILE A 58 -1.55 5.02 -2.07
C ILE A 58 -0.75 4.23 -3.09
N HIS A 59 0.25 3.50 -2.63
CA HIS A 59 1.04 2.58 -3.45
C HIS A 59 0.99 1.18 -2.84
N VAL A 60 0.62 0.20 -3.66
CA VAL A 60 0.56 -1.20 -3.25
C VAL A 60 1.71 -1.95 -3.92
N GLY A 61 2.67 -2.41 -3.11
CA GLY A 61 3.85 -3.16 -3.57
C GLY A 61 3.62 -4.65 -3.82
N ALA A 62 2.37 -5.08 -4.03
CA ALA A 62 1.98 -6.47 -4.23
C ALA A 62 0.78 -6.55 -5.19
N ALA A 63 0.68 -7.63 -5.96
CA ALA A 63 -0.39 -7.83 -6.93
C ALA A 63 -1.67 -8.31 -6.28
N ALA A 64 -2.72 -7.50 -6.34
CA ALA A 64 -4.05 -7.90 -5.91
C ALA A 64 -4.79 -8.64 -7.03
N SER A 65 -5.62 -9.64 -6.69
CA SER A 65 -6.49 -10.29 -7.67
C SER A 65 -7.54 -9.33 -8.24
N GLU A 66 -8.01 -8.43 -7.39
CA GLU A 66 -8.94 -7.34 -7.67
C GLU A 66 -8.56 -6.14 -6.81
N VAL A 67 -8.98 -4.95 -7.19
CA VAL A 67 -8.63 -3.73 -6.45
C VAL A 67 -9.42 -3.67 -5.14
N PRO A 68 -8.78 -3.58 -3.96
CA PRO A 68 -9.50 -3.46 -2.71
C PRO A 68 -10.28 -2.14 -2.65
N ARG A 69 -11.61 -2.22 -2.46
CA ARG A 69 -12.49 -1.05 -2.41
C ARG A 69 -12.10 -0.08 -1.31
N GLU A 70 -11.65 -0.58 -0.16
CA GLU A 70 -11.23 0.24 0.97
C GLU A 70 -10.11 1.22 0.60
N LEU A 71 -9.15 0.80 -0.24
CA LEU A 71 -8.07 1.68 -0.70
C LEU A 71 -8.60 2.82 -1.57
N LEU A 72 -9.60 2.56 -2.43
CA LEU A 72 -10.22 3.62 -3.23
C LEU A 72 -10.99 4.62 -2.35
N LEU A 73 -11.68 4.14 -1.32
CA LEU A 73 -12.43 4.98 -0.37
C LEU A 73 -11.54 5.84 0.51
N GLN A 74 -10.30 5.41 0.75
CA GLN A 74 -9.32 6.15 1.54
C GLN A 74 -8.53 7.18 0.71
N LEU A 75 -8.69 7.24 -0.61
CA LEU A 75 -8.07 8.29 -1.43
C LEU A 75 -8.69 9.66 -1.16
N HIS A 76 -7.85 10.70 -1.20
CA HIS A 76 -8.30 12.09 -1.17
C HIS A 76 -9.31 12.36 -2.31
N PRO A 77 -10.47 12.96 -2.01
CA PRO A 77 -11.50 13.20 -3.02
C PRO A 77 -11.04 14.18 -4.09
N ASP A 78 -10.11 15.09 -3.79
CA ASP A 78 -9.62 16.09 -4.75
C ASP A 78 -8.33 15.63 -5.45
N GLY A 79 -8.37 14.49 -6.14
CA GLY A 79 -7.28 14.05 -7.01
C GLY A 79 -6.33 13.01 -6.40
N GLY A 80 -6.71 12.35 -5.30
CA GLY A 80 -5.94 11.27 -4.69
C GLY A 80 -5.70 10.11 -5.65
N ARG A 81 -4.52 9.49 -5.59
CA ARG A 81 -4.09 8.47 -6.56
C ARG A 81 -3.73 7.13 -5.91
N LEU A 82 -4.24 6.03 -6.46
CA LEU A 82 -3.82 4.67 -6.11
C LEU A 82 -3.02 4.06 -7.26
N ILE A 83 -1.81 3.59 -6.96
CA ILE A 83 -0.99 2.77 -7.85
C ILE A 83 -0.95 1.34 -7.32
N ILE A 84 -1.44 0.39 -8.12
CA ILE A 84 -1.58 -1.01 -7.69
C ILE A 84 -1.38 -1.98 -8.87
N PRO A 85 -0.55 -3.03 -8.72
CA PRO A 85 -0.54 -4.16 -9.63
C PRO A 85 -1.81 -5.00 -9.45
N VAL A 86 -2.49 -5.30 -10.56
CA VAL A 86 -3.73 -6.10 -10.55
C VAL A 86 -3.59 -7.27 -11.51
N GLY A 87 -3.97 -8.46 -11.05
CA GLY A 87 -4.01 -9.69 -11.83
C GLY A 87 -3.38 -10.88 -11.12
N LYS A 88 -3.63 -12.09 -11.64
CA LYS A 88 -3.06 -13.35 -11.12
C LYS A 88 -1.88 -13.82 -11.98
N THR A 89 -2.19 -14.39 -13.14
CA THR A 89 -1.20 -14.91 -14.10
C THR A 89 -0.59 -13.80 -14.96
N GLU A 90 -1.45 -12.97 -15.53
CA GLU A 90 -1.09 -11.73 -16.19
C GLU A 90 -1.41 -10.57 -15.26
N GLN A 91 -0.42 -9.74 -14.99
CA GLN A 91 -0.55 -8.59 -14.10
C GLN A 91 -0.26 -7.32 -14.89
N ALA A 92 -1.03 -6.27 -14.60
CA ALA A 92 -0.75 -4.93 -15.09
C ALA A 92 -0.78 -3.94 -13.92
N LEU A 93 0.07 -2.92 -14.02
CA LEU A 93 0.05 -1.79 -13.11
C LEU A 93 -1.08 -0.86 -13.52
N TYR A 94 -1.95 -0.54 -12.57
CA TYR A 94 -3.05 0.41 -12.77
C TYR A 94 -2.84 1.64 -11.90
N MET A 95 -3.30 2.78 -12.41
CA MET A 95 -3.49 4.01 -11.66
C MET A 95 -4.98 4.30 -11.56
N PHE A 96 -5.45 4.57 -10.35
CA PHE A 96 -6.78 5.10 -10.09
C PHE A 96 -6.65 6.53 -9.60
N VAL A 97 -7.50 7.42 -10.10
CA VAL A 97 -7.57 8.83 -9.68
C VAL A 97 -8.97 9.11 -9.17
N ARG A 98 -9.08 9.52 -7.90
CA ARG A 98 -10.36 9.88 -7.29
C ARG A 98 -10.63 11.37 -7.47
N ASN A 99 -11.80 11.68 -8.02
CA ASN A 99 -12.35 13.03 -8.16
C ASN A 99 -13.78 13.03 -7.60
N HIS A 100 -13.92 13.43 -6.33
CA HIS A 100 -15.15 13.35 -5.55
C HIS A 100 -15.70 11.92 -5.49
N GLU A 101 -16.86 11.69 -6.11
CA GLU A 101 -17.53 10.39 -6.19
C GLU A 101 -17.01 9.54 -7.36
N ASN A 102 -16.30 10.14 -8.31
CA ASN A 102 -15.81 9.45 -9.51
C ASN A 102 -14.40 8.90 -9.29
N VAL A 103 -14.16 7.70 -9.79
CA VAL A 103 -12.83 7.09 -9.84
C VAL A 103 -12.51 6.76 -11.29
N GLN A 104 -11.45 7.37 -11.81
CA GLN A 104 -10.93 7.08 -13.15
C GLN A 104 -9.84 6.03 -13.06
N GLN A 105 -9.88 5.04 -13.96
CA GLN A 105 -8.91 3.95 -14.03
C GLN A 105 -8.06 4.07 -15.29
N HIS A 106 -6.75 3.93 -15.12
CA HIS A 106 -5.77 3.92 -16.20
C HIS A 106 -4.87 2.70 -16.10
N ARG A 107 -4.80 1.90 -17.17
CA ARG A 107 -3.79 0.85 -17.30
C ARG A 107 -2.45 1.48 -17.71
N ILE A 108 -1.38 1.24 -16.96
CA ILE A 108 -0.05 1.78 -17.26
C ILE A 108 0.74 0.79 -18.12
N THR A 109 1.09 -0.37 -17.57
CA THR A 109 1.97 -1.35 -18.25
C THR A 109 1.84 -2.74 -17.63
N GLY A 110 2.34 -3.77 -18.32
CA GLY A 110 2.47 -5.12 -17.77
C GLY A 110 3.59 -5.18 -16.72
N VAL A 111 3.37 -5.91 -15.63
CA VAL A 111 4.33 -6.06 -14.51
C VAL A 111 4.28 -7.47 -13.93
N ARG A 112 5.17 -7.76 -12.96
CA ARG A 112 5.11 -8.99 -12.16
C ARG A 112 5.54 -8.70 -10.71
N TYR A 113 4.61 -8.92 -9.79
CA TYR A 113 4.73 -8.71 -8.34
C TYR A 113 4.33 -9.99 -7.59
N VAL A 114 4.77 -10.06 -6.33
CA VAL A 114 4.28 -11.07 -5.37
C VAL A 114 2.80 -10.83 -5.07
N PRO A 115 2.00 -11.87 -4.74
CA PRO A 115 0.58 -11.70 -4.46
C PRO A 115 0.31 -10.88 -3.19
N LEU A 116 -0.69 -10.00 -3.23
CA LEU A 116 -1.34 -9.42 -2.07
C LEU A 116 -2.38 -10.44 -1.55
N THR A 117 -2.01 -11.18 -0.51
CA THR A 117 -2.75 -12.36 -0.05
C THR A 117 -2.82 -12.40 1.48
N ASP A 118 -3.47 -13.42 2.04
CA ASP A 118 -3.45 -13.67 3.48
C ASP A 118 -2.07 -14.16 3.97
N LEU A 119 -1.80 -13.89 5.26
CA LEU A 119 -0.54 -14.23 5.91
C LEU A 119 -0.20 -15.72 5.83
N LYS A 120 -1.18 -16.61 6.03
CA LYS A 120 -0.96 -18.07 6.01
C LYS A 120 -0.49 -18.53 4.63
N SER A 121 -1.17 -18.08 3.58
CA SER A 121 -0.80 -18.37 2.19
C SER A 121 0.59 -17.87 1.84
N GLN A 122 0.95 -16.65 2.26
CA GLN A 122 2.29 -16.09 2.00
C GLN A 122 3.39 -16.89 2.70
N LEU A 123 3.16 -17.29 3.96
CA LEU A 123 4.12 -18.06 4.74
C LEU A 123 4.09 -19.56 4.44
N LYS A 124 3.21 -20.01 3.53
CA LYS A 124 2.98 -21.42 3.19
C LYS A 124 2.69 -22.26 4.44
N ILE A 125 1.94 -21.69 5.38
CA ILE A 125 1.49 -22.39 6.58
C ILE A 125 0.30 -23.24 6.18
N THR A 126 0.50 -24.56 6.12
CA THR A 126 -0.59 -25.53 5.96
C THR A 126 -1.20 -25.80 7.33
N ASP A 127 -2.53 -25.75 7.44
CA ASP A 127 -3.21 -26.30 8.61
C ASP A 127 -2.97 -27.83 8.60
N GLN A 128 -2.38 -28.36 9.68
CA GLN A 128 -2.09 -29.79 9.86
C GLN A 128 -3.37 -30.62 10.00
#